data_AF-A0A936U3Y2-F1
#
_entry.id   AF-A0A936U3Y2-F1
#
_cell.length_a   1.000
_cell.length_b   1.000
_cell.length_c   1.000
_cell.angle_alpha   90.00
_cell.angle_beta   90.00
_cell.angle_gamma   90.00
#
_symmetry.space_group_name_H-M   'P 1'
#
loop_
_entity.id
_entity.type
_entity.pdbx_description
1 polymer ?
#
loop_
_entity_poly.entity_id
_entity_poly.type
_entity_poly.pdbx_seq_one_letter_code
_entity_poly.pdbx_strand_id
1 'polypeptide(L)'
;MLSPDEASLIAAERRAALRFAGFVGGAVLVLGVAMFGGVDRLTRLVKYELPRLTMTEEQLQMERLHAELWPDLAIALRGDAREAKAALLGAIEGDGALWAIGAEIVDLAETEPWENAHTLVELCGQWTATMHARGEPWILECNVMSGRSGAFFYTKSYEVLSDLTVTVSGEATRARLIRRADSTNLVEQYLGHSGDLERGAMIVSDRIADSALTLWASLDGADPWSAPLQAELARALGPEALATLTETAPYRRQLQDAADSINQRRPCSNFVVQRVPALGYERYDLETFEQRGLRDGGACPEVRHEEAQAILEASRALSSEDALPEALNALAAQLARGVMVHEARHQADERAGLPEALLNLHHEAVLKEARSYLASFAHPELGWTSLAQACQGAAGGGGPHDLALGWLRDEGLGELCLSPSPDLPTIAGRIEAEIFGAASVVQVPALARLEVDWEG
;
A
#
# COMPACT_ATOMS: atom_id res chain seq x y z
N MET A 1 -6.26 -18.04 48.85
CA MET A 1 -7.33 -18.77 48.13
C MET A 1 -8.15 -17.71 47.44
N LEU A 2 -8.14 -17.69 46.09
CA LEU A 2 -8.97 -16.76 45.32
C LEU A 2 -10.44 -17.14 45.52
N SER A 3 -11.32 -16.15 45.57
CA SER A 3 -12.76 -16.39 45.60
C SER A 3 -13.21 -17.05 44.29
N PRO A 4 -14.33 -17.81 44.30
CA PRO A 4 -14.87 -18.44 43.09
C PRO A 4 -15.11 -17.46 41.94
N ASP A 5 -15.46 -16.21 42.26
CA ASP A 5 -15.73 -15.15 41.28
C ASP A 5 -14.45 -14.63 40.62
N GLU A 6 -13.36 -14.42 41.39
CA GLU A 6 -12.05 -14.05 40.88
C GLU A 6 -11.43 -15.14 40.00
N ALA A 7 -11.62 -16.42 40.38
CA ALA A 7 -11.18 -17.54 39.56
C ALA A 7 -11.94 -17.62 38.22
N SER A 8 -13.22 -17.23 38.19
CA SER A 8 -14.03 -17.20 36.97
C SER A 8 -13.61 -16.07 36.03
N LEU A 9 -13.25 -14.91 36.59
CA LEU A 9 -12.81 -13.73 35.84
C LEU A 9 -11.45 -13.98 35.17
N ILE A 10 -10.49 -14.53 35.92
CA ILE A 10 -9.15 -14.91 35.40
C ILE A 10 -9.27 -16.00 34.33
N ALA A 11 -10.22 -16.93 34.47
CA ALA A 11 -10.50 -17.94 33.46
C ALA A 11 -11.20 -17.37 32.21
N ALA A 12 -11.95 -16.27 32.33
CA ALA A 12 -12.55 -15.56 31.21
C ALA A 12 -11.49 -14.73 30.45
N GLU A 13 -10.63 -14.00 31.16
CA GLU A 13 -9.52 -13.25 30.58
C GLU A 13 -8.51 -14.17 29.89
N ARG A 14 -8.15 -15.31 30.49
CA ARG A 14 -7.28 -16.30 29.81
C ARG A 14 -7.91 -16.89 28.56
N ARG A 15 -9.24 -17.08 28.53
CA ARG A 15 -9.96 -17.55 27.33
C ARG A 15 -10.06 -16.47 26.26
N ALA A 16 -10.17 -15.20 26.63
CA ALA A 16 -10.10 -14.07 25.71
C ALA A 16 -8.68 -13.91 25.12
N ALA A 17 -7.64 -13.99 25.95
CA ALA A 17 -6.24 -13.93 25.51
C ALA A 17 -5.84 -15.12 24.62
N LEU A 18 -6.33 -16.33 24.89
CA LEU A 18 -6.08 -17.50 24.04
C LEU A 18 -6.85 -17.44 22.71
N ARG A 19 -8.05 -16.84 22.70
CA ARG A 19 -8.78 -16.54 21.46
C ARG A 19 -8.07 -15.45 20.64
N PHE A 20 -7.48 -14.46 21.30
CA PHE A 20 -6.65 -13.42 20.68
C PHE A 20 -5.35 -13.97 20.09
N ALA A 21 -4.61 -14.81 20.84
CA ALA A 21 -3.43 -15.49 20.32
C ALA A 21 -3.75 -16.44 19.15
N GLY A 22 -4.92 -17.09 19.17
CA GLY A 22 -5.43 -17.89 18.06
C GLY A 22 -5.90 -17.06 16.86
N PHE A 23 -6.40 -15.83 17.07
CA PHE A 23 -6.86 -14.91 16.03
C PHE A 23 -5.68 -14.19 15.35
N VAL A 24 -4.73 -13.67 16.12
CA VAL A 24 -3.46 -13.11 15.61
C VAL A 24 -2.63 -14.20 14.96
N GLY A 25 -2.51 -15.37 15.60
CA GLY A 25 -1.82 -16.53 15.03
C GLY A 25 -2.51 -17.09 13.77
N GLY A 26 -3.84 -17.05 13.70
CA GLY A 26 -4.63 -17.48 12.54
C GLY A 26 -4.54 -16.52 11.36
N ALA A 27 -4.60 -15.21 11.61
CA ALA A 27 -4.36 -14.19 10.59
C ALA A 27 -2.93 -14.26 10.04
N VAL A 28 -1.93 -14.45 10.91
CA VAL A 28 -0.52 -14.66 10.52
C VAL A 28 -0.32 -15.96 9.73
N LEU A 29 -1.06 -17.04 10.04
CA LEU A 29 -0.96 -18.31 9.31
C LEU A 29 -1.55 -18.22 7.90
N VAL A 30 -2.65 -17.49 7.71
CA VAL A 30 -3.25 -17.22 6.39
C VAL A 30 -2.35 -16.26 5.58
N LEU A 31 -1.73 -15.28 6.23
CA LEU A 31 -0.70 -14.40 5.65
C LEU A 31 0.53 -15.19 5.19
N GLY A 32 1.01 -16.17 5.96
CA GLY A 32 2.12 -17.04 5.57
C GLY A 32 1.83 -17.95 4.39
N VAL A 33 0.55 -18.27 4.12
CA VAL A 33 0.13 -19.05 2.95
C VAL A 33 -0.19 -18.13 1.75
N ALA A 34 -0.70 -16.93 1.97
CA ALA A 34 -0.91 -15.94 0.89
C ALA A 34 0.43 -15.37 0.36
N MET A 35 1.44 -15.17 1.23
CA MET A 35 2.76 -14.70 0.81
C MET A 35 3.61 -15.74 0.06
N PHE A 36 3.26 -17.03 0.10
CA PHE A 36 4.05 -18.09 -0.54
C PHE A 36 3.25 -19.07 -1.42
N GLY A 37 1.92 -19.07 -1.34
CA GLY A 37 1.02 -19.90 -2.14
C GLY A 37 0.35 -19.19 -3.32
N GLY A 38 0.57 -17.87 -3.46
CA GLY A 38 0.14 -17.05 -4.58
C GLY A 38 1.32 -16.26 -5.16
N VAL A 39 2.34 -16.97 -5.66
CA VAL A 39 3.43 -16.36 -6.43
C VAL A 39 2.84 -15.87 -7.75
N ASP A 40 2.51 -14.56 -7.88
CA ASP A 40 2.38 -13.87 -9.19
C ASP A 40 2.17 -12.34 -9.17
N ARG A 41 2.54 -11.63 -8.09
CA ARG A 41 2.70 -10.16 -8.19
C ARG A 41 4.05 -9.78 -7.63
N LEU A 42 5.03 -9.72 -8.54
CA LEU A 42 6.36 -9.26 -8.21
C LEU A 42 6.59 -7.88 -8.80
N THR A 43 7.14 -7.05 -7.93
CA THR A 43 7.32 -5.61 -7.98
C THR A 43 8.10 -5.14 -9.19
N ARG A 44 7.77 -3.92 -9.62
CA ARG A 44 8.52 -3.17 -10.62
C ARG A 44 9.97 -3.04 -10.14
N LEU A 45 10.94 -3.44 -10.96
CA LEU A 45 12.29 -2.90 -10.89
C LEU A 45 12.22 -1.49 -11.49
N VAL A 46 11.63 -0.54 -10.76
CA VAL A 46 11.70 0.85 -11.21
C VAL A 46 13.10 1.37 -10.89
N LYS A 47 14.02 1.16 -11.83
CA LYS A 47 15.25 1.94 -11.86
C LYS A 47 14.88 3.32 -12.38
N TYR A 48 14.52 4.21 -11.47
CA TYR A 48 14.57 5.62 -11.81
C TYR A 48 16.02 6.01 -11.95
N GLU A 49 16.43 6.27 -13.19
CA GLU A 49 17.50 7.22 -13.42
C GLU A 49 16.96 8.61 -13.06
N LEU A 50 16.93 8.95 -11.76
CA LEU A 50 17.22 10.34 -11.40
C LEU A 50 18.49 10.71 -12.19
N PRO A 51 18.60 11.91 -12.78
CA PRO A 51 19.85 12.31 -13.39
C PRO A 51 20.95 12.23 -12.32
N ARG A 52 21.67 11.10 -12.27
CA ARG A 52 22.80 10.80 -11.35
C ARG A 52 23.90 11.86 -11.44
N LEU A 53 23.80 12.71 -12.46
CA LEU A 53 24.60 13.89 -12.73
C LEU A 53 24.58 14.95 -11.62
N THR A 54 23.76 14.83 -10.56
CA THR A 54 23.69 15.83 -9.47
C THR A 54 23.78 15.29 -8.05
N MET A 55 23.89 13.98 -7.84
CA MET A 55 24.01 13.42 -6.47
C MET A 55 25.43 13.59 -5.92
N THR A 56 25.51 13.99 -4.67
CA THR A 56 26.76 13.99 -3.90
C THR A 56 27.19 12.56 -3.56
N GLU A 57 28.47 12.37 -3.24
CA GLU A 57 28.99 11.06 -2.79
C GLU A 57 28.27 10.55 -1.53
N GLU A 58 27.92 11.47 -0.62
CA GLU A 58 27.13 11.19 0.58
C GLU A 58 25.72 10.67 0.24
N GLN A 59 25.04 11.31 -0.72
CA GLN A 59 23.72 10.85 -1.17
C GLN A 59 23.77 9.46 -1.84
N LEU A 60 24.80 9.19 -2.64
CA LEU A 60 25.00 7.86 -3.24
C LEU A 60 25.28 6.79 -2.18
N GLN A 61 26.01 7.15 -1.12
CA GLN A 61 26.26 6.26 0.01
C GLN A 61 24.97 5.94 0.77
N MET A 62 24.11 6.94 1.01
CA MET A 62 22.82 6.74 1.67
C MET A 62 21.84 5.92 0.82
N GLU A 63 21.79 6.17 -0.49
CA GLU A 63 21.02 5.34 -1.42
C GLU A 63 21.48 3.88 -1.34
N ARG A 64 22.79 3.62 -1.45
CA ARG A 64 23.34 2.27 -1.31
C ARG A 64 22.99 1.63 0.03
N LEU A 65 23.07 2.40 1.13
CA LEU A 65 22.74 1.91 2.47
C LEU A 65 21.30 1.41 2.56
N HIS A 66 20.35 2.18 2.02
CA HIS A 66 18.93 1.89 2.12
C HIS A 66 18.40 0.94 1.05
N ALA A 67 18.84 1.09 -0.20
CA ALA A 67 18.38 0.31 -1.34
C ALA A 67 19.07 -1.06 -1.47
N GLU A 68 20.31 -1.20 -0.99
CA GLU A 68 21.11 -2.43 -1.15
C GLU A 68 21.47 -3.09 0.20
N LEU A 69 22.17 -2.38 1.08
CA LEU A 69 22.83 -3.03 2.24
C LEU A 69 21.85 -3.51 3.31
N TRP A 70 20.83 -2.72 3.65
CA TRP A 70 19.77 -3.14 4.58
C TRP A 70 18.98 -4.35 4.05
N PRO A 71 18.49 -4.33 2.79
CA PRO A 71 17.83 -5.48 2.17
C PRO A 71 18.69 -6.73 2.09
N ASP A 72 19.96 -6.60 1.68
CA ASP A 72 20.89 -7.72 1.57
C ASP A 72 21.11 -8.39 2.93
N LEU A 73 21.25 -7.60 4.00
CA LEU A 73 21.31 -8.13 5.36
C LEU A 73 20.04 -8.90 5.70
N ALA A 74 18.85 -8.32 5.49
CA ALA A 74 17.57 -8.96 5.81
C ALA A 74 17.41 -10.32 5.10
N ILE A 75 17.88 -10.43 3.86
CA ILE A 75 17.90 -11.68 3.10
C ILE A 75 18.95 -12.65 3.68
N ALA A 76 20.16 -12.18 3.94
CA ALA A 76 21.29 -13.00 4.37
C ALA A 76 21.16 -13.54 5.81
N LEU A 77 20.40 -12.87 6.69
CA LEU A 77 20.09 -13.33 8.05
C LEU A 77 19.39 -14.70 8.10
N ARG A 78 18.87 -15.19 6.98
CA ARG A 78 18.31 -16.55 6.85
C ARG A 78 19.36 -17.63 6.57
N GLY A 79 20.61 -17.24 6.37
CA GLY A 79 21.74 -18.10 6.01
C GLY A 79 23.04 -17.59 6.61
N ASP A 80 24.05 -17.35 5.77
CA ASP A 80 25.32 -16.74 6.20
C ASP A 80 25.27 -15.22 5.97
N ALA A 81 25.11 -14.46 7.07
CA ALA A 81 25.04 -13.01 7.04
C ALA A 81 26.40 -12.30 7.16
N ARG A 82 27.52 -13.03 7.25
CA ARG A 82 28.84 -12.43 7.58
C ARG A 82 29.25 -11.30 6.63
N GLU A 83 29.12 -11.52 5.34
CA GLU A 83 29.50 -10.52 4.32
C GLU A 83 28.57 -9.32 4.31
N ALA A 84 27.25 -9.56 4.34
CA ALA A 84 26.24 -8.50 4.37
C ALA A 84 26.36 -7.62 5.63
N LYS A 85 26.60 -8.24 6.80
CA LYS A 85 26.89 -7.56 8.06
C LYS A 85 28.14 -6.69 7.97
N ALA A 86 29.24 -7.24 7.46
CA ALA A 86 30.49 -6.50 7.31
C ALA A 86 30.33 -5.32 6.34
N ALA A 87 29.58 -5.51 5.24
CA ALA A 87 29.30 -4.46 4.28
C ALA A 87 28.45 -3.32 4.88
N LEU A 88 27.35 -3.66 5.58
CA LEU A 88 26.48 -2.68 6.23
C LEU A 88 27.22 -1.88 7.30
N LEU A 89 27.86 -2.57 8.26
CA LEU A 89 28.52 -1.92 9.39
C LEU A 89 29.77 -1.15 8.94
N GLY A 90 30.49 -1.64 7.93
CA GLY A 90 31.61 -0.92 7.31
C GLY A 90 31.16 0.35 6.59
N ALA A 91 29.99 0.35 5.94
CA ALA A 91 29.46 1.53 5.26
C ALA A 91 29.08 2.67 6.22
N ILE A 92 28.88 2.37 7.52
CA ILE A 92 28.50 3.35 8.55
C ILE A 92 29.56 3.50 9.65
N GLU A 93 30.75 2.92 9.50
CA GLU A 93 31.79 2.91 10.56
C GLU A 93 32.27 4.32 10.95
N GLY A 94 32.24 5.26 10.00
CA GLY A 94 32.58 6.67 10.24
C GLY A 94 31.51 7.43 11.01
N ASP A 95 30.33 6.84 11.22
CA ASP A 95 29.19 7.45 11.87
C ASP A 95 28.86 6.74 13.17
N GLY A 96 29.38 7.25 14.29
CA GLY A 96 29.23 6.61 15.60
C GLY A 96 27.77 6.41 16.04
N ALA A 97 26.85 7.29 15.61
CA ALA A 97 25.44 7.17 15.98
C ALA A 97 24.74 6.06 15.17
N LEU A 98 24.90 6.08 13.84
CA LEU A 98 24.33 5.03 12.98
C LEU A 98 24.97 3.68 13.24
N TRP A 99 26.28 3.64 13.45
CA TRP A 99 26.98 2.41 13.76
C TRP A 99 26.45 1.77 15.04
N ALA A 100 26.23 2.54 16.10
CA ALA A 100 25.68 2.02 17.36
C ALA A 100 24.30 1.39 17.15
N ILE A 101 23.38 2.11 16.48
CA ILE A 101 22.02 1.61 16.19
C ILE A 101 22.08 0.38 15.27
N GLY A 102 22.84 0.45 14.18
CA GLY A 102 22.95 -0.61 13.19
C GLY A 102 23.59 -1.89 13.75
N ALA A 103 24.63 -1.76 14.58
CA ALA A 103 25.26 -2.90 15.23
C ALA A 103 24.30 -3.60 16.19
N GLU A 104 23.51 -2.85 16.95
CA GLU A 104 22.50 -3.41 17.86
C GLU A 104 21.36 -4.09 17.11
N ILE A 105 20.85 -3.49 16.03
CA ILE A 105 19.85 -4.13 15.15
C ILE A 105 20.38 -5.48 14.64
N VAL A 106 21.61 -5.51 14.13
CA VAL A 106 22.21 -6.75 13.60
C VAL A 106 22.31 -7.83 14.67
N ASP A 107 22.81 -7.49 15.87
CA ASP A 107 23.00 -8.45 16.96
C ASP A 107 21.67 -9.07 17.43
N LEU A 108 20.64 -8.24 17.61
CA LEU A 108 19.30 -8.67 18.02
C LEU A 108 18.58 -9.45 16.92
N ALA A 109 18.79 -9.09 15.66
CA ALA A 109 18.18 -9.78 14.52
C ALA A 109 18.79 -11.17 14.27
N GLU A 110 20.09 -11.37 14.56
CA GLU A 110 20.81 -12.64 14.39
C GLU A 110 20.48 -13.68 15.47
N THR A 111 20.21 -13.25 16.70
CA THR A 111 20.11 -14.14 17.87
C THR A 111 18.67 -14.58 18.13
N GLU A 112 17.82 -13.65 18.55
CA GLU A 112 16.45 -13.93 18.98
C GLU A 112 15.49 -12.83 18.48
N PRO A 113 15.22 -12.76 17.15
CA PRO A 113 14.47 -11.66 16.57
C PRO A 113 13.04 -11.56 17.12
N TRP A 114 12.41 -12.69 17.48
CA TRP A 114 11.06 -12.69 18.07
C TRP A 114 11.02 -12.07 19.46
N GLU A 115 11.96 -12.44 20.33
CA GLU A 115 12.01 -11.95 21.70
C GLU A 115 12.36 -10.46 21.75
N ASN A 116 13.13 -10.01 20.75
CA ASN A 116 13.56 -8.63 20.60
C ASN A 116 12.71 -7.82 19.61
N ALA A 117 11.54 -8.32 19.19
CA ALA A 117 10.77 -7.70 18.13
C ALA A 117 10.41 -6.23 18.40
N HIS A 118 10.03 -5.90 19.63
CA HIS A 118 9.73 -4.51 20.03
C HIS A 118 10.97 -3.62 19.95
N THR A 119 12.08 -4.06 20.54
CA THR A 119 13.35 -3.35 20.54
C THR A 119 13.87 -3.12 19.12
N LEU A 120 13.76 -4.12 18.24
CA LEU A 120 14.13 -4.01 16.83
C LEU A 120 13.31 -2.93 16.10
N VAL A 121 11.99 -2.86 16.35
CA VAL A 121 11.13 -1.81 15.80
C VAL A 121 11.55 -0.43 16.32
N GLU A 122 11.79 -0.31 17.63
CA GLU A 122 12.24 0.94 18.26
C GLU A 122 13.60 1.41 17.72
N LEU A 123 14.56 0.52 17.52
CA LEU A 123 15.88 0.85 16.96
C LEU A 123 15.78 1.37 15.53
N CYS A 124 14.90 0.80 14.70
CA CYS A 124 14.64 1.35 13.36
C CYS A 124 13.84 2.67 13.41
N GLY A 125 13.02 2.85 14.45
CA GLY A 125 12.56 4.14 14.99
C GLY A 125 13.68 5.16 15.09
N GLN A 126 14.68 4.85 15.92
CA GLN A 126 15.83 5.70 16.20
C GLN A 126 16.69 5.95 14.96
N TRP A 127 16.87 4.93 14.10
CA TRP A 127 17.54 5.09 12.81
C TRP A 127 16.85 6.16 11.97
N THR A 128 15.53 6.02 11.79
CA THR A 128 14.71 6.98 11.02
C THR A 128 14.73 8.37 11.64
N ALA A 129 14.64 8.48 12.96
CA ALA A 129 14.75 9.77 13.66
C ALA A 129 16.14 10.41 13.45
N THR A 130 17.20 9.61 13.42
CA THR A 130 18.57 10.08 13.14
C THR A 130 18.72 10.60 11.71
N MET A 131 18.19 9.87 10.72
CA MET A 131 18.11 10.35 9.33
C MET A 131 17.36 11.68 9.26
N HIS A 132 16.18 11.73 9.89
CA HIS A 132 15.35 12.92 9.87
C HIS A 132 16.04 14.15 10.50
N ALA A 133 16.71 13.98 11.64
CA ALA A 133 17.44 15.06 12.32
C ALA A 133 18.58 15.64 11.46
N ARG A 134 19.07 14.88 10.48
CA ARG A 134 20.11 15.29 9.53
C ARG A 134 19.56 15.87 8.24
N GLY A 135 18.24 15.88 8.06
CA GLY A 135 17.59 16.30 6.82
C GLY A 135 17.68 15.25 5.70
N GLU A 136 18.04 14.01 6.02
CA GLU A 136 18.11 12.92 5.06
C GLU A 136 16.71 12.37 4.74
N PRO A 137 16.37 12.12 3.47
CA PRO A 137 15.03 11.70 3.04
C PRO A 137 14.84 10.18 3.15
N TRP A 138 15.31 9.56 4.24
CA TRP A 138 15.30 8.10 4.37
C TRP A 138 14.53 7.63 5.59
N ILE A 139 13.74 6.58 5.40
CA ILE A 139 13.00 5.88 6.45
C ILE A 139 13.39 4.41 6.42
N LEU A 140 13.66 3.86 7.60
CA LEU A 140 13.86 2.43 7.80
C LEU A 140 12.74 1.90 8.69
N GLU A 141 11.97 0.97 8.16
CA GLU A 141 11.01 0.21 8.93
C GLU A 141 11.49 -1.21 9.12
N CYS A 142 11.21 -1.74 10.31
CA CYS A 142 11.61 -3.08 10.70
C CYS A 142 10.42 -3.85 11.19
N ASN A 143 10.41 -5.13 10.87
CA ASN A 143 9.33 -6.02 11.23
C ASN A 143 9.91 -7.39 11.58
N VAL A 144 9.25 -8.06 12.51
CA VAL A 144 9.56 -9.44 12.83
C VAL A 144 8.31 -10.27 12.58
N MET A 145 8.47 -11.33 11.79
CA MET A 145 7.39 -12.24 11.46
C MET A 145 7.72 -13.65 11.90
N SER A 146 6.71 -14.36 12.40
CA SER A 146 6.80 -15.78 12.66
C SER A 146 6.39 -16.57 11.43
N GLY A 147 7.21 -17.54 11.04
CA GLY A 147 6.96 -18.45 9.94
C GLY A 147 7.20 -19.91 10.33
N ARG A 148 7.02 -20.82 9.37
CA ARG A 148 7.25 -22.27 9.58
C ARG A 148 8.69 -22.60 9.98
N SER A 149 9.64 -21.78 9.55
CA SER A 149 11.07 -21.93 9.83
C SER A 149 11.53 -21.17 11.08
N GLY A 150 10.59 -20.66 11.89
CA GLY A 150 10.88 -19.79 13.02
C GLY A 150 10.58 -18.32 12.70
N ALA A 151 10.96 -17.45 13.63
CA ALA A 151 10.84 -16.01 13.42
C ALA A 151 11.96 -15.48 12.54
N PHE A 152 11.66 -14.47 11.73
CA PHE A 152 12.65 -13.77 10.93
C PHE A 152 12.41 -12.26 11.00
N PHE A 153 13.52 -11.54 11.03
CA PHE A 153 13.57 -10.11 10.89
C PHE A 153 13.61 -9.73 9.40
N TYR A 154 12.95 -8.63 9.04
CA TYR A 154 13.13 -8.00 7.74
C TYR A 154 12.96 -6.50 7.85
N THR A 155 13.53 -5.79 6.88
CA THR A 155 13.45 -4.34 6.77
C THR A 155 12.64 -3.95 5.55
N LYS A 156 12.10 -2.74 5.59
CA LYS A 156 11.62 -2.01 4.42
C LYS A 156 12.27 -0.65 4.44
N SER A 157 12.94 -0.30 3.35
CA SER A 157 13.58 1.01 3.21
C SER A 157 12.75 1.87 2.30
N TYR A 158 12.54 3.11 2.71
CA TYR A 158 11.79 4.08 1.92
C TYR A 158 12.59 5.37 1.72
N GLU A 159 12.46 5.92 0.53
CA GLU A 159 12.84 7.30 0.22
C GLU A 159 11.61 8.22 0.42
N VAL A 160 11.81 9.35 1.08
CA VAL A 160 10.81 10.40 1.25
C VAL A 160 10.83 11.30 0.03
N LEU A 161 9.81 11.19 -0.81
CA LEU A 161 9.66 12.00 -2.01
C LEU A 161 9.15 13.41 -1.68
N SER A 162 8.30 13.51 -0.67
CA SER A 162 7.72 14.79 -0.24
C SER A 162 7.30 14.74 1.22
N ASP A 163 7.54 15.83 1.93
CA ASP A 163 7.15 16.04 3.33
C ASP A 163 6.15 17.19 3.40
N LEU A 164 4.92 16.88 3.76
CA LEU A 164 3.74 17.72 3.62
C LEU A 164 3.07 17.94 4.97
N THR A 165 2.29 19.01 5.04
CA THR A 165 1.41 19.27 6.18
C THR A 165 -0.03 19.23 5.73
N VAL A 166 -0.81 18.35 6.35
CA VAL A 166 -2.26 18.25 6.25
C VAL A 166 -2.85 18.91 7.49
N THR A 167 -3.99 19.58 7.38
CA THR A 167 -4.70 20.10 8.56
C THR A 167 -5.93 19.27 8.83
N VAL A 168 -6.06 18.74 10.05
CA VAL A 168 -7.21 17.95 10.49
C VAL A 168 -7.89 18.69 11.64
N SER A 169 -9.09 19.21 11.39
CA SER A 169 -9.88 19.99 12.37
C SER A 169 -9.11 21.16 13.00
N GLY A 170 -8.24 21.81 12.20
CA GLY A 170 -7.42 22.96 12.62
C GLY A 170 -6.05 22.59 13.16
N GLU A 171 -5.74 21.30 13.36
CA GLU A 171 -4.43 20.85 13.81
C GLU A 171 -3.56 20.38 12.66
N ALA A 172 -2.28 20.76 12.69
CA ALA A 172 -1.31 20.30 11.71
C ALA A 172 -0.96 18.82 11.93
N THR A 173 -0.98 18.05 10.86
CA THR A 173 -0.56 16.65 10.80
C THR A 173 0.44 16.49 9.67
N ARG A 174 1.59 15.91 10.00
CA ARG A 174 2.61 15.57 9.01
C ARG A 174 2.11 14.44 8.12
N ALA A 175 2.31 14.58 6.82
CA ALA A 175 2.08 13.53 5.83
C ALA A 175 3.30 13.43 4.91
N ARG A 176 3.77 12.22 4.65
CA ARG A 176 4.92 11.95 3.81
C ARG A 176 4.52 11.06 2.65
N LEU A 177 4.88 11.49 1.46
CA LEU A 177 4.85 10.64 0.29
C LEU A 177 6.18 9.90 0.23
N ILE A 178 6.11 8.57 0.26
CA ILE A 178 7.27 7.69 0.35
C ILE A 178 7.27 6.68 -0.79
N ARG A 179 8.47 6.31 -1.24
CA ARG A 179 8.70 5.29 -2.27
C ARG A 179 9.53 4.18 -1.68
N ARG A 180 9.22 2.93 -2.02
CA ARG A 180 10.04 1.79 -1.62
C ARG A 180 11.37 1.86 -2.35
N ALA A 181 12.46 1.85 -1.60
CA ALA A 181 13.82 1.93 -2.13
C ALA A 181 14.48 0.56 -2.28
N ASP A 182 14.03 -0.44 -1.51
CA ASP A 182 14.58 -1.78 -1.61
C ASP A 182 13.98 -2.58 -2.77
N SER A 183 14.79 -3.49 -3.33
CA SER A 183 14.39 -4.39 -4.43
C SER A 183 13.86 -5.74 -3.93
N THR A 184 13.34 -5.82 -2.70
CA THR A 184 12.80 -7.08 -2.19
C THR A 184 11.44 -7.39 -2.82
N ASN A 185 11.03 -8.66 -2.73
CA ASN A 185 9.74 -9.12 -3.23
C ASN A 185 8.58 -8.86 -2.25
N LEU A 186 8.82 -8.15 -1.16
CA LEU A 186 7.79 -7.81 -0.20
C LEU A 186 6.91 -6.72 -0.81
N VAL A 187 5.61 -6.82 -0.59
CA VAL A 187 4.62 -5.85 -1.09
C VAL A 187 3.85 -5.29 0.08
N GLU A 188 3.74 -3.98 0.16
CA GLU A 188 2.87 -3.30 1.13
C GLU A 188 1.42 -3.66 0.85
N GLN A 189 0.73 -4.16 1.87
CA GLN A 189 -0.68 -4.53 1.78
C GLN A 189 -1.60 -3.32 1.97
N TYR A 190 -1.03 -2.13 2.07
CA TYR A 190 -1.71 -0.88 2.36
C TYR A 190 -1.25 0.20 1.37
N LEU A 191 -2.12 1.17 1.10
CA LEU A 191 -1.78 2.33 0.27
C LEU A 191 -1.05 3.42 1.07
N GLY A 192 -1.29 3.43 2.38
CA GLY A 192 -0.61 4.26 3.36
C GLY A 192 -0.80 3.67 4.74
N HIS A 193 -0.10 4.21 5.72
CA HIS A 193 -0.34 3.91 7.13
C HIS A 193 0.10 5.08 8.00
N SER A 194 -0.48 5.17 9.19
CA SER A 194 -0.01 6.04 10.25
C SER A 194 1.22 5.43 10.94
N GLY A 195 2.37 6.13 10.91
CA GLY A 195 3.50 5.82 11.79
C GLY A 195 3.30 6.32 13.22
N ASP A 196 4.36 6.38 14.01
CA ASP A 196 4.35 7.19 15.23
C ASP A 196 4.08 8.68 14.92
N LEU A 197 3.81 9.48 15.95
CA LEU A 197 3.46 10.90 15.79
C LEU A 197 4.55 11.72 15.07
N GLU A 198 5.83 11.32 15.17
CA GLU A 198 6.95 12.03 14.55
C GLU A 198 7.09 11.71 13.06
N ARG A 199 6.84 10.45 12.68
CA ARG A 199 6.80 9.96 11.30
C ARG A 199 5.59 10.49 10.54
N GLY A 200 4.46 10.64 11.24
CA GLY A 200 3.21 11.11 10.66
C GLY A 200 2.54 10.07 9.75
N ALA A 201 1.64 10.55 8.89
CA ALA A 201 0.98 9.72 7.88
C ALA A 201 1.97 9.40 6.75
N MET A 202 2.08 8.14 6.35
CA MET A 202 2.97 7.70 5.27
C MET A 202 2.15 7.15 4.10
N ILE A 203 2.40 7.65 2.90
CA ILE A 203 1.64 7.35 1.68
C ILE A 203 2.59 6.70 0.70
N VAL A 204 2.34 5.44 0.36
CA VAL A 204 3.27 4.61 -0.40
C VAL A 204 3.02 4.78 -1.90
N SER A 205 3.84 5.59 -2.56
CA SER A 205 3.67 5.99 -3.97
C SER A 205 3.51 4.80 -4.92
N ASP A 206 4.26 3.73 -4.69
CA ASP A 206 4.24 2.54 -5.57
C ASP A 206 2.89 1.81 -5.47
N ARG A 207 2.31 1.76 -4.28
CA ARG A 207 0.97 1.18 -4.06
C ARG A 207 -0.13 2.08 -4.59
N ILE A 208 0.04 3.40 -4.48
CA ILE A 208 -0.83 4.37 -5.13
C ILE A 208 -0.83 4.19 -6.64
N ALA A 209 0.34 4.00 -7.26
CA ALA A 209 0.46 3.76 -8.69
C ALA A 209 -0.28 2.47 -9.12
N ASP A 210 -0.17 1.39 -8.35
CA ASP A 210 -0.90 0.15 -8.63
C ASP A 210 -2.42 0.29 -8.44
N SER A 211 -2.86 1.05 -7.44
CA SER A 211 -4.28 1.39 -7.25
C SER A 211 -4.80 2.27 -8.39
N ALA A 212 -3.98 3.20 -8.92
CA ALA A 212 -4.31 4.03 -10.07
C ALA A 212 -4.57 3.19 -11.32
N LEU A 213 -3.74 2.19 -11.60
CA LEU A 213 -3.95 1.27 -12.73
C LEU A 213 -5.24 0.46 -12.59
N THR A 214 -5.60 0.10 -11.36
CA THR A 214 -6.84 -0.62 -11.05
C THR A 214 -8.05 0.28 -11.25
N LEU A 215 -8.00 1.51 -10.73
CA LEU A 215 -9.08 2.49 -10.85
C LEU A 215 -9.28 2.91 -12.31
N TRP A 216 -8.20 3.15 -13.04
CA TRP A 216 -8.24 3.52 -14.45
C TRP A 216 -8.99 2.46 -15.28
N ALA A 217 -8.72 1.17 -15.05
CA ALA A 217 -9.43 0.09 -15.72
C ALA A 217 -10.96 0.10 -15.47
N SER A 218 -11.40 0.62 -14.31
CA SER A 218 -12.83 0.75 -13.97
C SER A 218 -13.53 2.01 -14.51
N LEU A 219 -12.82 2.92 -15.18
CA LEU A 219 -13.40 4.16 -15.69
C LEU A 219 -14.27 3.99 -16.94
N ASP A 220 -14.38 2.78 -17.48
CA ASP A 220 -15.22 2.46 -18.66
C ASP A 220 -16.74 2.46 -18.38
N GLY A 221 -17.15 2.70 -17.14
CA GLY A 221 -18.55 2.90 -16.77
C GLY A 221 -19.29 1.62 -16.36
N ALA A 222 -18.60 0.50 -16.15
CA ALA A 222 -19.22 -0.75 -15.70
C ALA A 222 -19.76 -0.67 -14.25
N ASP A 223 -19.15 0.17 -13.40
CA ASP A 223 -19.45 0.24 -11.98
C ASP A 223 -20.51 1.31 -11.63
N PRO A 224 -21.40 1.07 -10.64
CA PRO A 224 -22.47 2.02 -10.24
C PRO A 224 -21.96 3.38 -9.71
N TRP A 225 -20.73 3.44 -9.22
CA TRP A 225 -20.07 4.66 -8.74
C TRP A 225 -19.23 5.36 -9.82
N SER A 226 -19.17 4.84 -11.04
CA SER A 226 -18.36 5.40 -12.12
C SER A 226 -18.76 6.83 -12.50
N ALA A 227 -20.05 7.11 -12.65
CA ALA A 227 -20.52 8.45 -13.04
C ALA A 227 -20.17 9.56 -12.03
N PRO A 228 -20.47 9.42 -10.71
CA PRO A 228 -20.07 10.44 -9.75
C PRO A 228 -18.54 10.52 -9.57
N LEU A 229 -17.82 9.40 -9.68
CA LEU A 229 -16.35 9.41 -9.70
C LEU A 229 -15.80 10.17 -10.91
N GLN A 230 -16.30 9.92 -12.12
CA GLN A 230 -15.89 10.65 -13.32
C GLN A 230 -16.16 12.16 -13.19
N ALA A 231 -17.29 12.55 -12.57
CA ALA A 231 -17.58 13.95 -12.30
C ALA A 231 -16.60 14.58 -11.28
N GLU A 232 -16.16 13.82 -10.27
CA GLU A 232 -15.11 14.23 -9.34
C GLU A 232 -13.75 14.37 -10.04
N LEU A 233 -13.35 13.35 -10.80
CA LEU A 233 -12.09 13.34 -11.56
C LEU A 233 -12.05 14.43 -12.63
N ALA A 234 -13.16 14.75 -13.28
CA ALA A 234 -13.23 15.84 -14.27
C ALA A 234 -12.83 17.19 -13.66
N ARG A 235 -13.23 17.44 -12.40
CA ARG A 235 -12.88 18.65 -11.67
C ARG A 235 -11.43 18.63 -11.20
N ALA A 236 -10.94 17.48 -10.78
CA ALA A 236 -9.61 17.34 -10.18
C ALA A 236 -8.48 17.29 -11.23
N LEU A 237 -8.66 16.51 -12.29
CA LEU A 237 -7.63 16.22 -13.30
C LEU A 237 -7.73 17.18 -14.51
N GLY A 238 -8.90 17.78 -14.72
CA GLY A 238 -9.23 18.49 -15.94
C GLY A 238 -9.80 17.57 -17.03
N PRO A 239 -10.47 18.16 -18.03
CA PRO A 239 -11.22 17.40 -19.04
C PRO A 239 -10.32 16.58 -19.97
N GLU A 240 -9.11 17.05 -20.28
CA GLU A 240 -8.17 16.37 -21.18
C GLU A 240 -7.64 15.07 -20.55
N ALA A 241 -7.11 15.13 -19.32
CA ALA A 241 -6.62 13.96 -18.61
C ALA A 241 -7.73 12.92 -18.38
N LEU A 242 -8.93 13.36 -18.00
CA LEU A 242 -10.06 12.43 -17.85
C LEU A 242 -10.44 11.78 -19.19
N ALA A 243 -10.49 12.54 -20.28
CA ALA A 243 -10.80 11.99 -21.61
C ALA A 243 -9.79 10.92 -22.01
N THR A 244 -8.49 11.21 -21.86
CA THR A 244 -7.41 10.23 -22.10
C THR A 244 -7.61 8.96 -21.27
N LEU A 245 -7.85 9.09 -19.95
CA LEU A 245 -8.06 7.94 -19.07
C LEU A 245 -9.31 7.13 -19.48
N THR A 246 -10.43 7.78 -19.75
CA THR A 246 -11.68 7.09 -20.11
C THR A 246 -11.60 6.42 -21.49
N GLU A 247 -10.97 7.06 -22.48
CA GLU A 247 -10.80 6.49 -23.82
C GLU A 247 -9.88 5.25 -23.80
N THR A 248 -8.86 5.27 -22.95
CA THR A 248 -7.87 4.19 -22.87
C THR A 248 -8.19 3.10 -21.84
N ALA A 249 -9.15 3.34 -20.93
CA ALA A 249 -9.56 2.38 -19.90
C ALA A 249 -9.98 1.00 -20.46
N PRO A 250 -10.74 0.89 -21.57
CA PRO A 250 -11.10 -0.40 -22.14
C PRO A 250 -9.88 -1.23 -22.57
N TYR A 251 -8.84 -0.59 -23.11
CA TYR A 251 -7.60 -1.28 -23.50
C TYR A 251 -6.83 -1.78 -22.28
N ARG A 252 -6.79 -0.98 -21.20
CA ARG A 252 -6.21 -1.43 -19.93
C ARG A 252 -6.94 -2.65 -19.38
N ARG A 253 -8.28 -2.63 -19.37
CA ARG A 253 -9.11 -3.77 -18.95
C ARG A 253 -8.86 -4.99 -19.83
N GLN A 254 -8.82 -4.80 -21.16
CA GLN A 254 -8.53 -5.87 -22.11
C GLN A 254 -7.18 -6.56 -21.85
N LEU A 255 -6.12 -5.79 -21.53
CA LEU A 255 -4.83 -6.37 -21.14
C LEU A 255 -4.91 -7.18 -19.84
N GLN A 256 -5.63 -6.67 -18.84
CA GLN A 256 -5.81 -7.34 -17.55
C GLN A 256 -6.60 -8.63 -17.72
N ASP A 257 -7.71 -8.61 -18.45
CA ASP A 257 -8.56 -9.77 -18.71
C ASP A 257 -7.82 -10.86 -19.48
N ALA A 258 -7.02 -10.48 -20.48
CA ALA A 258 -6.19 -11.42 -21.25
C ALA A 258 -5.12 -12.07 -20.35
N ALA A 259 -4.42 -11.28 -19.53
CA ALA A 259 -3.43 -11.80 -18.58
C ALA A 259 -4.06 -12.74 -17.55
N ASP A 260 -5.20 -12.36 -16.97
CA ASP A 260 -5.92 -13.18 -16.00
C ASP A 260 -6.44 -14.48 -16.64
N SER A 261 -6.98 -14.42 -17.86
CA SER A 261 -7.40 -15.60 -18.62
C SER A 261 -6.24 -16.57 -18.90
N ILE A 262 -5.05 -16.04 -19.23
CA ILE A 262 -3.83 -16.84 -19.38
C ILE A 262 -3.43 -17.49 -18.05
N ASN A 263 -3.36 -16.69 -16.97
CA ASN A 263 -2.93 -17.14 -15.66
C ASN A 263 -3.87 -18.18 -15.04
N GLN A 264 -5.18 -18.13 -15.32
CA GLN A 264 -6.15 -19.16 -14.92
C GLN A 264 -5.82 -20.55 -15.49
N ARG A 265 -5.06 -20.64 -16.59
CA ARG A 265 -4.62 -21.91 -17.19
C ARG A 265 -3.25 -22.38 -16.75
N ARG A 266 -2.59 -21.66 -15.84
CA ARG A 266 -1.31 -22.06 -15.24
C ARG A 266 -1.27 -23.53 -14.78
N PRO A 267 -2.32 -24.14 -14.20
CA PRO A 267 -2.30 -25.54 -13.79
C PRO A 267 -2.01 -26.56 -14.91
N CYS A 268 -2.26 -26.21 -16.18
CA CYS A 268 -2.00 -27.09 -17.32
C CYS A 268 -0.94 -26.56 -18.30
N SER A 269 -0.72 -25.24 -18.39
CA SER A 269 0.26 -24.66 -19.33
C SER A 269 1.64 -24.40 -18.73
N ASN A 270 1.76 -24.27 -17.39
CA ASN A 270 2.93 -23.71 -16.70
C ASN A 270 3.39 -22.32 -17.19
N PHE A 271 2.65 -21.69 -18.10
CA PHE A 271 2.92 -20.35 -18.59
C PHE A 271 2.21 -19.32 -17.71
N VAL A 272 2.84 -18.18 -17.53
CA VAL A 272 2.37 -17.14 -16.62
C VAL A 272 2.74 -15.76 -17.15
N VAL A 273 1.79 -14.85 -17.06
CA VAL A 273 1.97 -13.42 -17.31
C VAL A 273 2.17 -12.76 -15.95
N GLN A 274 3.42 -12.43 -15.65
CA GLN A 274 3.82 -11.90 -14.34
C GLN A 274 3.49 -10.42 -14.17
N ARG A 275 3.46 -9.65 -15.28
CA ARG A 275 3.28 -8.20 -15.26
C ARG A 275 2.43 -7.77 -16.45
N VAL A 276 1.55 -6.80 -16.21
CA VAL A 276 0.81 -6.08 -17.26
C VAL A 276 1.28 -4.62 -17.24
N PRO A 277 2.19 -4.21 -18.14
CA PRO A 277 2.72 -2.84 -18.17
C PRO A 277 1.62 -1.80 -18.36
N ALA A 278 1.81 -0.60 -17.81
CA ALA A 278 0.83 0.47 -17.87
C ALA A 278 0.63 0.98 -19.30
N LEU A 279 1.72 1.11 -20.06
CA LEU A 279 1.75 1.64 -21.43
C LEU A 279 1.72 0.54 -22.51
N GLY A 280 1.38 -0.69 -22.13
CA GLY A 280 1.42 -1.85 -23.02
C GLY A 280 2.79 -2.54 -23.07
N TYR A 281 2.83 -3.73 -23.66
CA TYR A 281 4.05 -4.54 -23.75
C TYR A 281 5.02 -4.02 -24.80
N GLU A 282 6.31 -4.19 -24.53
CA GLU A 282 7.37 -3.92 -25.50
C GLU A 282 7.30 -4.88 -26.69
N ARG A 283 7.92 -4.47 -27.80
CA ARG A 283 7.92 -5.24 -29.06
C ARG A 283 8.36 -6.70 -28.88
N TYR A 284 9.40 -6.96 -28.09
CA TYR A 284 9.91 -8.31 -27.87
C TYR A 284 8.87 -9.22 -27.19
N ASP A 285 8.15 -8.69 -26.20
CA ASP A 285 7.09 -9.41 -25.51
C ASP A 285 5.88 -9.63 -26.42
N LEU A 286 5.51 -8.63 -27.23
CA LEU A 286 4.44 -8.75 -28.22
C LEU A 286 4.72 -9.84 -29.26
N GLU A 287 5.95 -9.91 -29.78
CA GLU A 287 6.39 -10.98 -30.68
C GLU A 287 6.30 -12.36 -29.99
N THR A 288 6.59 -12.42 -28.68
CA THR A 288 6.46 -13.65 -27.89
C THR A 288 5.00 -14.08 -27.74
N PHE A 289 4.08 -13.16 -27.43
CA PHE A 289 2.65 -13.47 -27.34
C PHE A 289 2.08 -13.90 -28.69
N GLU A 290 2.44 -13.22 -29.77
CA GLU A 290 1.99 -13.57 -31.13
C GLU A 290 2.46 -14.98 -31.52
N GLN A 291 3.74 -15.28 -31.32
CA GLN A 291 4.29 -16.61 -31.63
C GLN A 291 3.64 -17.71 -30.81
N ARG A 292 3.34 -17.48 -29.52
CA ARG A 292 2.67 -18.46 -28.67
C ARG A 292 1.21 -18.64 -29.06
N GLY A 293 0.50 -17.55 -29.38
CA GLY A 293 -0.90 -17.57 -29.82
C GLY A 293 -1.11 -18.27 -31.18
N LEU A 294 -0.07 -18.39 -32.00
CA LEU A 294 -0.10 -19.12 -33.28
C LEU A 294 0.20 -20.62 -33.15
N ARG A 295 0.67 -21.10 -31.99
CA ARG A 295 0.98 -22.52 -31.78
C ARG A 295 -0.31 -23.31 -31.49
N ASP A 296 -0.44 -24.48 -32.10
CA ASP A 296 -1.48 -25.43 -31.70
C ASP A 296 -1.13 -26.04 -30.34
N GLY A 297 -1.79 -25.54 -29.29
CA GLY A 297 -1.67 -26.02 -27.92
C GLY A 297 -2.68 -27.10 -27.54
N GLY A 298 -3.48 -27.59 -28.50
CA GLY A 298 -4.56 -28.54 -28.25
C GLY A 298 -5.54 -28.05 -27.17
N ALA A 299 -5.82 -28.88 -26.17
CA ALA A 299 -6.79 -28.58 -25.12
C ALA A 299 -6.29 -27.57 -24.05
N CYS A 300 -4.98 -27.31 -23.97
CA CYS A 300 -4.41 -26.35 -23.02
C CYS A 300 -3.28 -25.52 -23.67
N PRO A 301 -3.64 -24.54 -24.51
CA PRO A 301 -2.65 -23.58 -25.02
C PRO A 301 -2.15 -22.65 -23.91
N GLU A 302 -0.85 -22.33 -23.97
CA GLU A 302 -0.22 -21.32 -23.11
C GLU A 302 -0.92 -19.96 -23.29
N VAL A 303 -1.07 -19.54 -24.55
CA VAL A 303 -1.74 -18.32 -24.97
C VAL A 303 -2.66 -18.67 -26.12
N ARG A 304 -3.93 -18.25 -26.06
CA ARG A 304 -4.89 -18.39 -27.16
C ARG A 304 -4.65 -17.29 -28.20
N HIS A 305 -5.02 -17.57 -29.44
CA HIS A 305 -4.91 -16.57 -30.50
C HIS A 305 -5.67 -15.28 -30.17
N GLU A 306 -6.89 -15.38 -29.60
CA GLU A 306 -7.69 -14.20 -29.23
C GLU A 306 -7.02 -13.36 -28.13
N GLU A 307 -6.36 -14.01 -27.16
CA GLU A 307 -5.66 -13.31 -26.08
C GLU A 307 -4.40 -12.62 -26.58
N ALA A 308 -3.65 -13.27 -27.49
CA ALA A 308 -2.52 -12.63 -28.15
C ALA A 308 -2.98 -11.40 -28.94
N GLN A 309 -4.02 -11.52 -29.78
CA GLN A 309 -4.56 -10.36 -30.51
C GLN A 309 -5.00 -9.24 -29.57
N ALA A 310 -5.71 -9.57 -28.49
CA ALA A 310 -6.13 -8.60 -27.48
C ALA A 310 -4.94 -7.88 -26.84
N ILE A 311 -3.86 -8.59 -26.51
CA ILE A 311 -2.62 -8.01 -25.97
C ILE A 311 -1.95 -7.09 -26.98
N LEU A 312 -1.85 -7.50 -28.25
CA LEU A 312 -1.23 -6.70 -29.30
C LEU A 312 -2.02 -5.41 -29.58
N GLU A 313 -3.34 -5.51 -29.74
CA GLU A 313 -4.22 -4.37 -30.01
C GLU A 313 -4.18 -3.35 -28.88
N ALA A 314 -4.40 -3.81 -27.64
CA ALA A 314 -4.41 -2.93 -26.49
C ALA A 314 -3.02 -2.30 -26.24
N SER A 315 -1.93 -3.06 -26.38
CA SER A 315 -0.58 -2.49 -26.19
C SER A 315 -0.26 -1.42 -27.23
N ARG A 316 -0.68 -1.59 -28.49
CA ARG A 316 -0.50 -0.57 -29.53
C ARG A 316 -1.32 0.69 -29.23
N ALA A 317 -2.56 0.53 -28.79
CA ALA A 317 -3.42 1.66 -28.45
C ALA A 317 -2.82 2.47 -27.29
N LEU A 318 -2.43 1.79 -26.19
CA LEU A 318 -1.87 2.45 -25.01
C LEU A 318 -0.52 3.12 -25.29
N SER A 319 0.39 2.46 -26.01
CA SER A 319 1.71 3.02 -26.34
C SER A 319 1.65 4.17 -27.36
N SER A 320 0.54 4.31 -28.10
CA SER A 320 0.34 5.42 -29.05
C SER A 320 -0.23 6.69 -28.44
N GLU A 321 -0.64 6.64 -27.16
CA GLU A 321 -1.26 7.77 -26.46
C GLU A 321 -0.21 8.53 -25.63
N ASP A 322 0.38 9.57 -26.23
CA ASP A 322 1.44 10.38 -25.61
C ASP A 322 0.99 11.08 -24.31
N ALA A 323 -0.31 11.38 -24.15
CA ALA A 323 -0.83 12.06 -22.95
C ALA A 323 -1.09 11.10 -21.77
N LEU A 324 -1.06 9.78 -22.01
CA LEU A 324 -1.43 8.78 -21.01
C LEU A 324 -0.53 8.81 -19.74
N PRO A 325 0.81 8.91 -19.82
CA PRO A 325 1.65 8.96 -18.63
C PRO A 325 1.32 10.16 -17.72
N GLU A 326 1.06 11.33 -18.30
CA GLU A 326 0.70 12.53 -17.53
C GLU A 326 -0.68 12.38 -16.88
N ALA A 327 -1.66 11.84 -17.61
CA ALA A 327 -2.99 11.57 -17.09
C ALA A 327 -2.95 10.54 -15.93
N LEU A 328 -2.11 9.49 -16.04
CA LEU A 328 -1.88 8.53 -14.97
C LEU A 328 -1.19 9.14 -13.74
N ASN A 329 -0.20 10.02 -13.95
CA ASN A 329 0.44 10.76 -12.86
C ASN A 329 -0.56 11.66 -12.11
N ALA A 330 -1.47 12.31 -12.83
CA ALA A 330 -2.53 13.12 -12.24
C ALA A 330 -3.54 12.26 -11.44
N LEU A 331 -3.95 11.11 -12.00
CA LEU A 331 -4.82 10.16 -11.30
C LEU A 331 -4.15 9.62 -10.02
N ALA A 332 -2.88 9.25 -10.09
CA ALA A 332 -2.11 8.77 -8.94
C ALA A 332 -1.96 9.87 -7.86
N ALA A 333 -1.72 11.12 -8.25
CA ALA A 333 -1.70 12.24 -7.32
C ALA A 333 -3.04 12.45 -6.61
N GLN A 334 -4.16 12.35 -7.34
CA GLN A 334 -5.50 12.44 -6.77
C GLN A 334 -5.79 11.30 -5.78
N LEU A 335 -5.36 10.08 -6.09
CA LEU A 335 -5.45 8.93 -5.19
C LEU A 335 -4.59 9.08 -3.94
N ALA A 336 -3.37 9.62 -4.08
CA ALA A 336 -2.50 9.91 -2.94
C ALA A 336 -3.16 10.91 -1.98
N ARG A 337 -3.85 11.95 -2.50
CA ARG A 337 -4.59 12.91 -1.67
C ARG A 337 -5.71 12.23 -0.87
N GLY A 338 -6.46 11.31 -1.48
CA GLY A 338 -7.48 10.52 -0.79
C GLY A 338 -6.91 9.72 0.38
N VAL A 339 -5.78 9.04 0.15
CA VAL A 339 -5.07 8.29 1.21
C VAL A 339 -4.49 9.24 2.27
N MET A 340 -4.00 10.42 1.90
CA MET A 340 -3.53 11.43 2.87
C MET A 340 -4.64 11.85 3.83
N VAL A 341 -5.89 12.02 3.36
CA VAL A 341 -7.03 12.34 4.25
C VAL A 341 -7.24 11.22 5.27
N HIS A 342 -7.28 9.97 4.80
CA HIS A 342 -7.49 8.78 5.63
C HIS A 342 -6.40 8.63 6.69
N GLU A 343 -5.14 8.63 6.29
CA GLU A 343 -4.00 8.42 7.20
C GLU A 343 -3.77 9.61 8.15
N ALA A 344 -4.06 10.84 7.70
CA ALA A 344 -3.97 12.01 8.58
C ALA A 344 -5.05 11.97 9.68
N ARG A 345 -6.23 11.40 9.39
CA ARG A 345 -7.28 11.20 10.40
C ARG A 345 -6.87 10.17 11.44
N HIS A 346 -6.24 9.07 11.02
CA HIS A 346 -5.62 8.10 11.95
C HIS A 346 -4.62 8.75 12.89
N GLN A 347 -3.71 9.57 12.35
CA GLN A 347 -2.75 10.34 13.14
C GLN A 347 -3.40 11.29 14.15
N ALA A 348 -4.48 11.95 13.75
CA ALA A 348 -5.21 12.85 14.64
C ALA A 348 -5.99 12.08 15.73
N ASP A 349 -6.48 10.87 15.43
CA ASP A 349 -7.10 9.99 16.42
C ASP A 349 -6.09 9.44 17.42
N GLU A 350 -4.86 9.15 17.00
CA GLU A 350 -3.79 8.72 17.90
C GLU A 350 -3.45 9.80 18.95
N ARG A 351 -3.53 11.09 18.58
CA ARG A 351 -3.29 12.20 19.51
C ARG A 351 -4.48 12.48 20.42
N ALA A 352 -5.67 12.53 19.84
CA ALA A 352 -6.88 12.95 20.56
C ALA A 352 -7.51 11.82 21.38
N GLY A 353 -7.22 10.56 21.02
CA GLY A 353 -7.94 9.40 21.49
C GLY A 353 -9.34 9.30 20.91
N LEU A 354 -10.03 8.21 21.23
CA LEU A 354 -11.44 7.99 20.88
C LEU A 354 -12.34 8.11 22.12
N PRO A 355 -13.63 8.45 21.94
CA PRO A 355 -14.59 8.47 23.04
C PRO A 355 -14.69 7.11 23.75
N GLU A 356 -14.50 7.09 25.06
CA GLU A 356 -14.53 5.85 25.88
C GLU A 356 -15.84 5.06 25.73
N ALA A 357 -16.96 5.77 25.58
CA ALA A 357 -18.27 5.14 25.36
C ALA A 357 -18.30 4.26 24.10
N LEU A 358 -17.58 4.64 23.03
CA LEU A 358 -17.50 3.86 21.80
C LEU A 358 -16.54 2.67 21.95
N LEU A 359 -15.44 2.83 22.70
CA LEU A 359 -14.47 1.77 22.97
C LEU A 359 -15.08 0.58 23.74
N ASN A 360 -16.17 0.82 24.48
CA ASN A 360 -16.93 -0.25 25.15
C ASN A 360 -17.81 -1.08 24.20
N LEU A 361 -18.09 -0.57 23.00
CA LEU A 361 -18.99 -1.19 22.02
C LEU A 361 -18.22 -1.85 20.87
N HIS A 362 -17.09 -1.27 20.49
CA HIS A 362 -16.30 -1.70 19.33
C HIS A 362 -14.80 -1.68 19.63
N HIS A 363 -14.07 -2.49 18.89
CA HIS A 363 -12.61 -2.51 18.94
C HIS A 363 -12.04 -1.18 18.42
N GLU A 364 -11.06 -0.60 19.12
CA GLU A 364 -10.46 0.69 18.80
C GLU A 364 -10.03 0.81 17.33
N ALA A 365 -9.33 -0.20 16.81
CA ALA A 365 -8.89 -0.22 15.41
C ALA A 365 -10.04 -0.10 14.39
N VAL A 366 -11.21 -0.69 14.67
CA VAL A 366 -12.39 -0.59 13.79
C VAL A 366 -12.97 0.82 13.85
N LEU A 367 -13.01 1.43 15.03
CA LEU A 367 -13.50 2.80 15.21
C LEU A 367 -12.60 3.83 14.52
N LYS A 368 -11.28 3.71 14.69
CA LYS A 368 -10.30 4.58 14.00
C LYS A 368 -10.47 4.46 12.49
N GLU A 369 -10.53 3.24 11.97
CA GLU A 369 -10.69 2.99 10.54
C GLU A 369 -12.03 3.53 10.00
N ALA A 370 -13.13 3.34 10.74
CA ALA A 370 -14.44 3.87 10.36
C ALA A 370 -14.45 5.41 10.35
N ARG A 371 -13.82 6.07 11.34
CA ARG A 371 -13.71 7.52 11.37
C ARG A 371 -12.86 8.06 10.23
N SER A 372 -11.75 7.40 9.91
CA SER A 372 -10.90 7.73 8.77
C SER A 372 -11.65 7.59 7.44
N TYR A 373 -12.47 6.55 7.28
CA TYR A 373 -13.35 6.43 6.10
C TYR A 373 -14.40 7.52 6.03
N LEU A 374 -15.09 7.81 7.13
CA LEU A 374 -16.10 8.87 7.16
C LEU A 374 -15.50 10.24 6.81
N ALA A 375 -14.33 10.58 7.36
CA ALA A 375 -13.61 11.81 7.04
C ALA A 375 -13.21 11.86 5.54
N SER A 376 -12.76 10.72 4.99
CA SER A 376 -12.37 10.61 3.58
C SER A 376 -13.57 10.74 2.64
N PHE A 377 -14.67 10.04 2.93
CA PHE A 377 -15.91 10.08 2.14
C PHE A 377 -16.61 11.44 2.23
N ALA A 378 -16.52 12.11 3.38
CA ALA A 378 -17.05 13.46 3.58
C ALA A 378 -16.27 14.55 2.83
N HIS A 379 -15.06 14.25 2.34
CA HIS A 379 -14.23 15.25 1.67
C HIS A 379 -14.83 15.65 0.31
N PRO A 380 -15.06 16.96 0.05
CA PRO A 380 -15.83 17.43 -1.10
C PRO A 380 -15.18 17.16 -2.47
N GLU A 381 -13.86 16.99 -2.49
CA GLU A 381 -13.09 16.75 -3.72
C GLU A 381 -12.55 15.33 -3.86
N LEU A 382 -12.73 14.48 -2.85
CA LEU A 382 -12.04 13.18 -2.76
C LEU A 382 -12.98 12.03 -2.36
N GLY A 383 -14.23 12.31 -2.00
CA GLY A 383 -15.12 11.31 -1.42
C GLY A 383 -15.35 10.10 -2.33
N TRP A 384 -15.52 10.32 -3.63
CA TRP A 384 -15.73 9.22 -4.58
C TRP A 384 -14.44 8.49 -4.93
N THR A 385 -13.32 9.21 -5.02
CA THR A 385 -11.99 8.61 -5.17
C THR A 385 -11.69 7.68 -3.99
N SER A 386 -11.90 8.15 -2.76
CA SER A 386 -11.69 7.38 -1.54
C SER A 386 -12.64 6.19 -1.44
N LEU A 387 -13.90 6.32 -1.87
CA LEU A 387 -14.82 5.19 -1.94
C LEU A 387 -14.33 4.12 -2.92
N ALA A 388 -13.92 4.51 -4.13
CA ALA A 388 -13.42 3.57 -5.13
C ALA A 388 -12.18 2.83 -4.60
N GLN A 389 -11.27 3.51 -3.89
CA GLN A 389 -10.13 2.89 -3.21
C GLN A 389 -10.56 1.89 -2.14
N ALA A 390 -11.52 2.27 -1.29
CA ALA A 390 -12.04 1.39 -0.24
C ALA A 390 -12.65 0.10 -0.84
N CYS A 391 -13.38 0.24 -1.96
CA CYS A 391 -14.01 -0.90 -2.62
C CYS A 391 -13.01 -1.83 -3.34
N GLN A 392 -11.82 -1.35 -3.72
CA GLN A 392 -10.75 -2.21 -4.22
C GLN A 392 -10.16 -3.11 -3.11
N GLY A 393 -10.21 -2.67 -1.86
CA GLY A 393 -9.65 -3.39 -0.69
C GLY A 393 -10.57 -4.44 -0.07
N ALA A 394 -11.89 -4.31 -0.23
CA ALA A 394 -12.91 -5.08 0.49
C ALA A 394 -13.01 -6.59 0.13
N ALA A 395 -12.17 -7.09 -0.79
CA ALA A 395 -12.16 -8.49 -1.19
C ALA A 395 -11.39 -9.43 -0.23
N GLY A 396 -10.69 -8.87 0.78
CA GLY A 396 -9.73 -9.58 1.63
C GLY A 396 -10.30 -10.32 2.85
N GLY A 397 -11.45 -9.91 3.37
CA GLY A 397 -12.18 -10.58 4.45
C GLY A 397 -11.50 -10.60 5.84
N GLY A 398 -12.06 -9.85 6.78
CA GLY A 398 -11.86 -10.02 8.24
C GLY A 398 -10.87 -9.05 8.91
N GLY A 399 -10.31 -8.08 8.18
CA GLY A 399 -9.45 -7.04 8.75
C GLY A 399 -10.24 -5.85 9.33
N PRO A 400 -9.59 -4.93 10.06
CA PRO A 400 -10.21 -3.68 10.52
C PRO A 400 -10.91 -2.90 9.40
N HIS A 401 -10.31 -2.91 8.20
CA HIS A 401 -10.89 -2.39 6.96
C HIS A 401 -12.31 -2.94 6.69
N ASP A 402 -12.43 -4.26 6.54
CA ASP A 402 -13.71 -4.90 6.19
C ASP A 402 -14.75 -4.73 7.31
N LEU A 403 -14.29 -4.79 8.56
CA LEU A 403 -15.15 -4.61 9.74
C LEU A 403 -15.67 -3.18 9.84
N ALA A 404 -14.82 -2.18 9.56
CA ALA A 404 -15.21 -0.79 9.55
C ALA A 404 -16.22 -0.48 8.44
N LEU A 405 -15.94 -0.90 7.20
CA LEU A 405 -16.88 -0.73 6.09
C LEU A 405 -18.21 -1.47 6.32
N GLY A 406 -18.15 -2.68 6.89
CA GLY A 406 -19.32 -3.45 7.26
C GLY A 406 -20.17 -2.75 8.33
N TRP A 407 -19.53 -2.18 9.35
CA TRP A 407 -20.20 -1.41 10.39
C TRP A 407 -20.80 -0.11 9.83
N LEU A 408 -20.05 0.64 9.03
CA LEU A 408 -20.51 1.87 8.40
C LEU A 408 -21.73 1.66 7.49
N ARG A 409 -21.78 0.55 6.75
CA ARG A 409 -22.97 0.14 6.00
C ARG A 409 -24.19 0.06 6.92
N ASP A 410 -24.04 -0.59 8.06
CA ASP A 410 -25.13 -0.83 9.02
C ASP A 410 -25.55 0.48 9.74
N GLU A 411 -24.64 1.45 9.89
CA GLU A 411 -24.90 2.81 10.40
C GLU A 411 -25.55 3.76 9.37
N GLY A 412 -25.89 3.25 8.17
CA GLY A 412 -26.69 3.99 7.20
C GLY A 412 -25.92 4.62 6.04
N LEU A 413 -24.64 4.27 5.84
CA LEU A 413 -23.96 4.57 4.57
C LEU A 413 -24.47 3.71 3.40
N GLY A 414 -25.22 2.64 3.69
CA GLY A 414 -25.81 1.77 2.68
C GLY A 414 -24.78 0.87 1.99
N GLU A 415 -25.16 0.27 0.86
CA GLU A 415 -24.30 -0.65 0.11
C GLU A 415 -23.21 0.10 -0.66
N LEU A 416 -22.19 0.60 0.07
CA LEU A 416 -21.12 1.47 -0.42
C LEU A 416 -20.50 1.06 -1.77
N CYS A 417 -20.20 -0.23 -1.97
CA CYS A 417 -19.52 -0.70 -3.19
C CYS A 417 -20.46 -1.19 -4.30
N LEU A 418 -21.75 -1.35 -4.01
CA LEU A 418 -22.74 -1.87 -4.97
C LEU A 418 -23.74 -0.81 -5.42
N SER A 419 -24.17 0.05 -4.50
CA SER A 419 -25.17 1.08 -4.75
C SER A 419 -24.98 2.24 -3.76
N PRO A 420 -23.84 2.96 -3.84
CA PRO A 420 -23.55 4.08 -2.93
C PRO A 420 -24.57 5.21 -3.10
N SER A 421 -24.82 5.94 -2.00
CA SER A 421 -25.66 7.13 -2.06
C SER A 421 -25.03 8.21 -2.94
N PRO A 422 -25.81 8.87 -3.83
CA PRO A 422 -25.30 9.98 -4.64
C PRO A 422 -24.89 11.21 -3.80
N ASP A 423 -25.32 11.28 -2.54
CA ASP A 423 -24.96 12.33 -1.57
C ASP A 423 -23.97 11.81 -0.51
N LEU A 424 -23.05 10.94 -0.93
CA LEU A 424 -22.05 10.31 -0.07
C LEU A 424 -21.34 11.31 0.87
N PRO A 425 -20.83 12.46 0.42
CA PRO A 425 -20.09 13.36 1.31
C PRO A 425 -20.94 13.91 2.45
N THR A 426 -22.18 14.30 2.17
CA THR A 426 -23.09 14.84 3.20
C THR A 426 -23.47 13.77 4.21
N ILE A 427 -23.77 12.55 3.74
CA ILE A 427 -24.16 11.44 4.62
C ILE A 427 -22.98 11.00 5.50
N ALA A 428 -21.79 10.88 4.93
CA ALA A 428 -20.59 10.52 5.68
C ALA A 428 -20.27 11.56 6.76
N GLY A 429 -20.28 12.86 6.43
CA GLY A 429 -20.03 13.91 7.41
C GLY A 429 -21.09 13.95 8.53
N ARG A 430 -22.36 13.68 8.19
CA ARG A 430 -23.44 13.58 9.18
C ARG A 430 -23.21 12.40 10.13
N ILE A 431 -22.93 11.20 9.60
CA ILE A 431 -22.69 10.00 10.40
C ILE A 431 -21.47 10.19 11.30
N GLU A 432 -20.40 10.80 10.78
CA GLU A 432 -19.23 11.14 11.60
C GLU A 432 -19.60 12.05 12.78
N ALA A 433 -20.36 13.11 12.52
CA ALA A 433 -20.81 14.03 13.57
C ALA A 433 -21.73 13.37 14.59
N GLU A 434 -22.61 12.47 14.16
CA GLU A 434 -23.54 11.73 15.02
C GLU A 434 -22.80 10.73 15.94
N ILE A 435 -21.81 10.01 15.41
CA ILE A 435 -21.08 8.96 16.15
C ILE A 435 -19.94 9.55 16.98
N PHE A 436 -19.12 10.42 16.39
CA PHE A 436 -17.88 10.94 16.98
C PHE A 436 -18.01 12.36 17.53
N GLY A 437 -19.21 12.95 17.48
CA GLY A 437 -19.55 14.24 18.06
C GLY A 437 -19.21 15.46 17.18
N ALA A 438 -18.41 15.28 16.13
CA ALA A 438 -18.12 16.31 15.14
C ALA A 438 -17.65 15.68 13.82
N ALA A 439 -17.98 16.31 12.70
CA ALA A 439 -17.41 15.99 11.39
C ALA A 439 -15.99 16.55 11.29
N SER A 440 -15.06 15.76 10.78
CA SER A 440 -13.69 16.20 10.54
C SER A 440 -13.65 17.15 9.36
N VAL A 441 -12.92 18.26 9.51
CA VAL A 441 -12.54 19.11 8.38
C VAL A 441 -11.08 18.82 8.06
N VAL A 442 -10.82 18.12 6.96
CA VAL A 442 -9.47 17.79 6.52
C VAL A 442 -9.10 18.64 5.32
N GLN A 443 -7.97 19.36 5.41
CA GLN A 443 -7.40 20.15 4.33
C GLN A 443 -6.08 19.50 3.91
N VAL A 444 -6.07 18.95 2.71
CA VAL A 444 -4.86 18.38 2.09
C VAL A 444 -4.28 19.35 1.07
N PRO A 445 -2.93 19.47 0.98
CA PRO A 445 -2.30 20.28 -0.04
C PRO A 445 -2.62 19.74 -1.44
N ALA A 446 -2.57 20.63 -2.43
CA ALA A 446 -2.61 20.20 -3.82
C ALA A 446 -1.33 19.42 -4.13
N LEU A 447 -1.48 18.23 -4.70
CA LEU A 447 -0.40 17.47 -5.31
C LEU A 447 -0.55 17.62 -6.82
N ALA A 448 0.24 18.51 -7.41
CA ALA A 448 0.12 18.79 -8.84
C ALA A 448 0.45 17.54 -9.69
N ARG A 449 1.39 16.70 -9.23
CA ARG A 449 1.77 15.45 -9.89
C ARG A 449 2.47 14.50 -8.93
N LEU A 450 2.28 13.21 -9.16
CA LEU A 450 3.14 12.15 -8.64
C LEU A 450 3.95 11.63 -9.83
N GLU A 451 5.25 11.83 -9.86
CA GLU A 451 6.09 11.32 -10.96
C GLU A 451 6.29 9.82 -10.78
N VAL A 452 5.52 9.06 -11.54
CA VAL A 452 5.66 7.61 -11.66
C VAL A 452 6.22 7.30 -13.05
N ASP A 453 7.25 6.46 -13.08
CA ASP A 453 7.74 5.78 -14.27
C ASP A 453 6.78 4.63 -14.58
N TRP A 454 6.04 4.86 -15.67
CA TRP A 454 5.06 3.95 -16.22
C TRP A 454 5.64 3.06 -17.33
N GLU A 455 6.85 3.36 -17.80
CA GLU A 455 7.55 2.61 -18.85
C GLU A 455 8.04 1.29 -18.24
N GLY A 456 8.82 1.42 -17.16
CA GLY A 456 9.19 0.40 -16.16
C GLY A 456 9.74 -0.94 -16.61
#